data_AF-A0A0P4VLK1-F1
#
_entry.id   AF-A0A0P4VLK1-F1
#
_cell.length_a   1.000
_cell.length_b   1.000
_cell.length_c   1.000
_cell.angle_alpha   90.00
_cell.angle_beta   90.00
_cell.angle_gamma   90.00
#
_symmetry.space_group_name_H-M   'P 1'
#
loop_
_entity.id
_entity.type
_entity.pdbx_description
1 polymer ?
#
loop_
_entity_poly.entity_id
_entity_poly.type
_entity_poly.pdbx_seq_one_letter_code
_entity_poly.pdbx_strand_id
1 'polypeptide(L)'
;LVLIVCTICTTCVKGTSTDEGHCVMYGQCHTDDAGHILNCYNTSSAKPMDDPQGEALLRKWCPHYFTGLRNKPLKTCCDTNQLKTMDFQVNLAA
;
A
#
# COMPACT_ATOMS: atom_id res chain seq x y z
N LEU A 1 -8.14 -33.27 -32.75
CA LEU A 1 -6.90 -32.57 -32.33
C LEU A 1 -7.12 -31.05 -32.09
N VAL A 2 -8.33 -30.60 -31.69
CA VAL A 2 -8.64 -29.17 -31.44
C VAL A 2 -9.34 -28.96 -30.07
N LEU A 3 -9.38 -29.96 -29.20
CA LEU A 3 -10.18 -29.92 -27.96
C LEU A 3 -9.39 -30.16 -26.65
N ILE A 4 -8.05 -30.14 -26.67
CA ILE A 4 -7.23 -30.46 -25.47
C ILE A 4 -6.36 -29.28 -24.98
N VAL A 5 -6.29 -28.15 -25.69
CA VAL A 5 -5.34 -27.06 -25.35
C VAL A 5 -5.97 -25.90 -24.56
N CYS A 6 -7.29 -25.84 -24.40
CA CYS A 6 -7.96 -24.66 -23.79
C CYS A 6 -8.40 -24.82 -22.33
N THR A 7 -8.05 -25.93 -21.65
CA THR A 7 -8.66 -26.27 -20.35
C THR A 7 -7.75 -26.08 -19.13
N ILE A 8 -6.49 -25.69 -19.30
CA ILE A 8 -5.53 -25.57 -18.17
C ILE A 8 -5.16 -24.09 -17.86
N CYS A 9 -5.79 -23.12 -18.53
CA CYS A 9 -5.56 -21.69 -18.29
C CYS A 9 -6.69 -21.06 -17.45
N THR A 10 -7.22 -21.78 -16.46
CA THR A 10 -8.39 -21.32 -15.68
C THR A 10 -8.20 -21.42 -14.17
N THR A 11 -7.00 -21.14 -13.68
CA THR A 11 -6.80 -20.78 -12.27
C THR A 11 -6.06 -19.45 -12.16
N CYS A 12 -6.63 -18.42 -12.82
CA CYS A 12 -6.46 -17.07 -12.31
C CYS A 12 -7.10 -17.06 -10.92
N VAL A 13 -6.29 -17.19 -9.86
CA VAL A 13 -6.75 -17.04 -8.48
C VAL A 13 -7.34 -15.64 -8.40
N LYS A 14 -8.68 -15.56 -8.39
CA LYS A 14 -9.38 -14.34 -8.02
C LYS A 14 -8.98 -14.07 -6.59
N GLY A 15 -8.14 -13.07 -6.36
CA GLY A 15 -7.88 -12.56 -5.03
C GLY A 15 -9.23 -12.26 -4.39
N THR A 16 -9.56 -12.97 -3.32
CA THR A 16 -10.73 -12.67 -2.52
C THR A 16 -10.46 -11.32 -1.86
N SER A 17 -10.85 -10.23 -2.52
CA SER A 17 -10.94 -8.96 -1.81
C SER A 17 -12.06 -9.12 -0.80
N THR A 18 -11.71 -9.46 0.44
CA THR A 18 -12.61 -9.20 1.54
C THR A 18 -12.85 -7.68 1.55
N ASP A 19 -14.06 -7.23 1.88
CA ASP A 19 -14.45 -5.81 1.82
C ASP A 19 -13.55 -4.86 2.65
N GLU A 20 -12.61 -5.41 3.42
CA GLU A 20 -11.53 -4.68 4.07
C GLU A 20 -10.24 -4.83 3.26
N GLY A 21 -9.82 -3.77 2.56
CA GLY A 21 -8.62 -3.78 1.72
C GLY A 21 -7.42 -4.50 2.38
N HIS A 22 -6.89 -5.51 1.68
CA HIS A 22 -5.70 -6.24 2.10
C HIS A 22 -4.44 -5.47 1.72
N CYS A 23 -3.50 -5.35 2.66
CA CYS A 23 -2.19 -4.78 2.40
C CYS A 23 -1.23 -5.86 1.94
N VAL A 24 -0.36 -5.50 0.99
CA VAL A 24 0.82 -6.30 0.60
C VAL A 24 2.09 -5.84 1.31
N MET A 25 2.05 -4.65 1.92
CA MET A 25 3.16 -4.04 2.64
C MET A 25 2.69 -3.24 3.84
N TYR A 26 3.53 -3.13 4.88
CA TYR A 26 3.36 -2.21 6.01
C TYR A 26 4.64 -2.11 6.84
N GLY A 27 5.10 -0.89 7.14
CA GLY A 27 6.36 -0.62 7.82
C GLY A 27 7.59 -0.75 6.92
N GLN A 28 8.77 -0.60 7.53
CA GLN A 28 10.09 -0.69 6.89
C GLN A 28 10.96 -1.73 7.63
N CYS A 29 11.67 -2.60 6.89
CA CYS A 29 12.42 -3.73 7.49
C CYS A 29 13.88 -3.85 7.07
N HIS A 30 14.20 -3.56 5.81
CA HIS A 30 15.52 -3.84 5.24
C HIS A 30 16.03 -2.62 4.50
N THR A 31 17.36 -2.53 4.37
CA THR A 31 18.02 -1.61 3.46
C THR A 31 18.73 -2.46 2.42
N ASP A 32 18.55 -2.15 1.13
CA ASP A 32 19.26 -2.85 0.06
C ASP A 32 20.73 -2.38 -0.05
N ASP A 33 21.51 -3.04 -0.91
CA ASP A 33 22.92 -2.71 -1.13
C ASP A 33 23.13 -1.29 -1.70
N ALA A 34 22.08 -0.70 -2.28
CA ALA A 34 22.09 0.67 -2.80
C ALA A 34 21.67 1.71 -1.73
N GLY A 35 21.35 1.29 -0.51
CA GLY A 35 20.95 2.17 0.59
C GLY A 35 19.47 2.52 0.61
N HIS A 36 18.62 1.88 -0.20
CA HIS A 36 17.18 2.13 -0.18
C HIS A 36 16.49 1.36 0.94
N ILE A 37 15.64 2.05 1.70
CA ILE A 37 14.82 1.43 2.74
C ILE A 37 13.62 0.74 2.08
N LEU A 38 13.52 -0.58 2.27
CA LEU A 38 12.48 -1.43 1.73
C LEU A 38 11.32 -1.59 2.71
N ASN A 39 10.12 -1.69 2.15
CA ASN A 39 8.89 -1.94 2.90
C ASN A 39 8.80 -3.41 3.34
N CYS A 40 8.21 -3.67 4.51
CA CYS A 40 7.96 -5.04 4.95
C CYS A 40 6.83 -5.68 4.14
N TYR A 41 6.99 -6.94 3.75
CA TYR A 41 5.87 -7.74 3.28
C TYR A 41 4.84 -7.89 4.40
N ASN A 42 3.58 -7.67 4.08
CA ASN A 42 2.46 -7.77 5.00
C ASN A 42 1.27 -8.39 4.27
N THR A 43 0.41 -9.10 4.98
CA THR A 43 -0.85 -9.65 4.46
C THR A 43 -2.07 -9.21 5.29
N SER A 44 -1.86 -8.36 6.30
CA SER A 44 -2.94 -7.84 7.14
C SER A 44 -3.84 -6.87 6.38
N SER A 45 -5.04 -6.63 6.92
CA SER A 45 -5.90 -5.53 6.47
C SER A 45 -5.24 -4.16 6.68
N ALA A 46 -5.74 -3.15 5.96
CA ALA A 46 -5.36 -1.75 6.13
C ALA A 46 -5.63 -1.24 7.55
N LYS A 47 -4.69 -0.46 8.08
CA LYS A 47 -4.72 0.06 9.45
C LYS A 47 -5.09 1.54 9.46
N PRO A 48 -5.78 2.05 10.49
CA PRO A 48 -6.01 3.48 10.66
C PRO A 48 -4.69 4.27 10.64
N MET A 49 -4.68 5.41 9.95
CA MET A 49 -3.61 6.40 10.06
C MET A 49 -3.91 7.32 11.23
N ASP A 50 -3.47 6.94 12.42
CA ASP A 50 -3.73 7.70 13.66
C ASP A 50 -2.64 8.73 13.98
N ASP A 51 -1.52 8.70 13.28
CA ASP A 51 -0.40 9.64 13.47
C ASP A 51 -0.64 10.93 12.66
N PRO A 52 -0.77 12.10 13.32
CA PRO A 52 -0.98 13.38 12.64
C PRO A 52 0.12 13.74 11.64
N GLN A 53 1.37 13.30 11.87
CA GLN A 53 2.45 13.53 10.90
C GLN A 53 2.23 12.73 9.62
N GLY A 54 1.80 11.47 9.75
CA GLY A 54 1.47 10.62 8.61
C GLY A 54 0.29 11.18 7.83
N GLU A 55 -0.78 11.61 8.52
CA GLU A 55 -1.91 12.29 7.87
C GLU A 55 -1.47 13.55 7.12
N ALA A 56 -0.63 14.40 7.72
CA ALA A 56 -0.15 15.63 7.09
C ALA A 56 0.62 15.35 5.79
N LEU A 57 1.50 14.33 5.79
CA LEU A 57 2.23 13.90 4.59
C LEU A 57 1.28 13.36 3.51
N LEU A 58 0.27 12.58 3.91
CA LEU A 58 -0.75 12.10 2.97
C LEU A 58 -1.61 13.24 2.41
N ARG A 59 -1.92 14.28 3.19
CA ARG A 59 -2.64 15.46 2.67
C ARG A 59 -1.79 16.24 1.66
N LYS A 60 -0.48 16.33 1.89
CA LYS A 60 0.48 16.97 0.97
C LYS A 60 0.53 16.24 -0.38
N TRP A 61 0.73 14.92 -0.37
CA TRP A 61 1.01 14.16 -1.60
C TRP A 61 -0.21 13.45 -2.21
N CYS A 62 -1.15 13.02 -1.37
CA CYS A 62 -2.30 12.20 -1.76
C CYS A 62 -3.63 12.80 -1.25
N PRO A 63 -3.96 14.07 -1.54
CA PRO A 63 -5.15 14.73 -0.98
C PRO A 63 -6.46 14.02 -1.34
N HIS A 64 -6.50 13.30 -2.46
CA HIS A 64 -7.66 12.54 -2.91
C HIS A 64 -8.07 11.40 -1.96
N TYR A 65 -7.18 10.90 -1.10
CA TYR A 65 -7.50 9.85 -0.11
C TYR A 65 -8.46 10.33 0.99
N PHE A 66 -8.57 11.64 1.20
CA PHE A 66 -9.45 12.21 2.22
C PHE A 66 -10.87 12.48 1.71
N THR A 67 -11.09 12.38 0.40
CA THR A 67 -12.40 12.61 -0.20
C THR A 67 -13.35 11.46 0.12
N GLY A 68 -14.52 11.76 0.71
CA GLY A 68 -15.57 10.77 0.91
C GLY A 68 -15.44 9.89 2.16
N LEU A 69 -14.51 10.21 3.07
CA LEU A 69 -14.32 9.46 4.33
C LEU A 69 -15.57 9.45 5.23
N ARG A 70 -16.50 10.41 5.12
CA ARG A 70 -17.78 10.45 5.87
C ARG A 70 -17.62 10.09 7.37
N ASN A 71 -16.65 10.73 8.04
CA ASN A 71 -16.28 10.49 9.44
C ASN A 71 -15.67 9.11 9.76
N LYS A 72 -15.25 8.35 8.75
CA LYS A 72 -14.44 7.14 8.94
C LYS A 72 -12.96 7.50 8.98
N PRO A 73 -12.14 6.80 9.80
CA PRO A 73 -10.71 6.98 9.78
C PRO A 73 -10.14 6.59 8.42
N LEU A 74 -9.10 7.30 7.97
CA LEU A 74 -8.34 6.90 6.80
C LEU A 74 -7.59 5.60 7.13
N LYS A 75 -7.94 4.52 6.44
CA LYS A 75 -7.18 3.26 6.53
C LYS A 75 -6.11 3.22 5.44
N THR A 76 -4.90 2.84 5.81
CA THR A 76 -3.74 2.84 4.91
C THR A 76 -2.94 1.54 5.03
N CYS A 77 -2.13 1.27 4.01
CA CYS A 77 -1.16 0.18 3.98
C CYS A 77 0.27 0.72 4.16
N CYS A 78 0.42 1.83 4.87
CA CYS A 78 1.71 2.41 5.19
C CYS A 78 1.71 3.05 6.58
N ASP A 79 2.87 3.15 7.20
CA ASP A 79 3.07 3.93 8.42
C ASP A 79 3.76 5.28 8.14
N THR A 80 3.89 6.10 9.17
CA THR A 80 4.54 7.41 9.08
C THR A 80 5.98 7.36 8.61
N ASN A 81 6.74 6.30 8.93
CA ASN A 81 8.15 6.20 8.52
C ASN A 81 8.28 5.94 7.02
N GLN A 82 7.40 5.09 6.48
CA GLN A 82 7.27 4.90 5.04
C GLN A 82 6.88 6.21 4.35
N LEU A 83 5.94 6.97 4.92
CA LEU A 83 5.53 8.26 4.36
C LEU A 83 6.65 9.31 4.41
N LYS A 84 7.47 9.35 5.47
CA LYS A 84 8.66 10.23 5.55
C LYS A 84 9.68 9.86 4.49
N THR A 85 9.90 8.57 4.28
CA THR A 85 10.80 8.08 3.23
C THR A 85 10.26 8.43 1.84
N MET A 86 8.96 8.23 1.61
CA MET A 86 8.29 8.65 0.37
C MET A 86 8.42 10.16 0.13
N ASP A 87 8.15 10.99 1.15
CA ASP A 87 8.31 12.45 1.04
C ASP A 87 9.74 12.83 0.65
N PHE A 88 10.75 12.27 1.33
CA PHE A 88 12.15 12.51 0.97
C PHE A 88 12.44 12.16 -0.51
N GLN A 89 12.02 10.98 -0.96
CA GLN A 89 12.27 10.52 -2.33
C GLN A 89 11.52 11.34 -3.38
N VAL A 90 10.27 11.74 -3.12
CA VAL A 90 9.50 12.59 -4.04
C VAL A 90 10.13 13.99 -4.13
N ASN A 91 10.57 14.58 -3.01
CA ASN A 91 11.26 15.87 -3.04
C ASN A 91 12.63 15.78 -3.75
N LEU A 92 13.33 14.65 -3.64
CA LEU A 92 14.61 14.44 -4.36
C LEU A 92 14.42 14.39 -5.89
N ALA A 93 13.26 13.95 -6.34
CA ALA A 93 12.92 13.83 -7.76
C ALA A 93 12.22 15.08 -8.35
N ALA A 94 11.92 16.09 -7.53
CA ALA A 94 11.12 17.27 -7.89
C ALA A 94 11.93 18.38 -8.58
#